data_AF-A0A379Z8G9-F1
#
_entry.id   AF-A0A379Z8G9-F1
#
_cell.length_a   1.000
_cell.length_b   1.000
_cell.length_c   1.000
_cell.angle_alpha   90.00
_cell.angle_beta   90.00
_cell.angle_gamma   90.00
#
_symmetry.space_group_name_H-M   'P 1'
#
loop_
_entity.id
_entity.type
_entity.pdbx_description
1 polymer ?
#
loop_
_entity_poly.entity_id
_entity_poly.type
_entity_poly.pdbx_seq_one_letter_code
_entity_poly.pdbx_strand_id
1 'polypeptide(L)'
;MWRYLNDMVGSGGPIDEIRVFDLRESMRNGGGPACLRLRVALNEQELRAVNPRVMMNDRLFATLNEWVDRHYRDRLTQDDLADPLLLREGREALDALTSILGLGAIYPFQR
;
A
#
# COMPACT_ATOMS: atom_id res chain seq x y z
N MET A 1 -10.94 19.35 -16.23
CA MET A 1 -10.57 19.12 -14.81
C MET A 1 -9.23 19.75 -14.47
N TRP A 2 -8.14 19.39 -15.15
CA TRP A 2 -6.82 19.97 -14.88
C TRP A 2 -6.79 21.51 -14.78
N ARG A 3 -7.41 22.22 -15.72
CA ARG A 3 -7.54 23.69 -15.68
C ARG A 3 -8.20 24.19 -14.39
N TYR A 4 -9.30 23.57 -13.97
CA TYR A 4 -10.00 23.94 -12.74
C TYR A 4 -9.14 23.76 -11.49
N LEU A 5 -8.34 22.70 -11.41
CA LEU A 5 -7.40 22.52 -10.31
C LEU A 5 -6.33 23.62 -10.30
N ASN A 6 -5.79 24.00 -11.47
CA ASN A 6 -4.82 25.09 -11.55
C ASN A 6 -5.42 26.45 -11.19
N ASP A 7 -6.66 26.73 -11.63
CA ASP A 7 -7.38 27.95 -11.24
C ASP A 7 -7.58 28.00 -9.72
N MET A 8 -7.87 26.86 -9.09
CA MET A 8 -8.02 26.75 -7.64
C MET A 8 -6.72 27.07 -6.89
N VAL A 9 -5.58 26.55 -7.35
CA VAL A 9 -4.27 26.91 -6.78
C VAL A 9 -3.96 28.40 -6.94
N GLY A 10 -4.30 28.98 -8.09
CA GLY A 10 -4.10 30.41 -8.36
C GLY A 10 -5.05 31.36 -7.63
N SER A 11 -6.08 30.85 -6.94
CA SER A 11 -7.15 31.67 -6.36
C SER A 11 -6.82 32.31 -5.00
N GLY A 12 -5.67 31.97 -4.39
CA GLY A 12 -5.31 32.43 -3.03
C GLY A 12 -6.10 31.74 -1.91
N GLY A 13 -6.72 30.60 -2.20
CA GLY A 13 -7.40 29.74 -1.23
C GLY A 13 -6.43 28.82 -0.45
N PRO A 14 -6.96 27.86 0.33
CA PRO A 14 -6.15 26.99 1.20
C PRO A 14 -5.38 25.87 0.47
N ILE A 15 -5.36 25.86 -0.86
CA ILE A 15 -4.72 24.81 -1.67
C ILE A 15 -3.58 25.46 -2.45
N ASP A 16 -2.34 25.16 -2.03
CA ASP A 16 -1.12 25.78 -2.60
C ASP A 16 -0.40 24.88 -3.61
N GLU A 17 -0.74 23.59 -3.67
CA GLU A 17 -0.01 22.60 -4.49
C GLU A 17 -0.93 21.51 -5.06
N ILE A 18 -0.61 21.03 -6.26
CA ILE A 18 -1.18 19.81 -6.85
C ILE A 18 -0.07 18.78 -7.03
N ARG A 19 -0.25 17.59 -6.43
CA ARG A 19 0.62 16.42 -6.66
C ARG A 19 -0.16 15.34 -7.41
N VAL A 20 0.44 14.84 -8.49
CA VAL A 20 -0.16 13.79 -9.32
C VAL A 20 0.65 12.51 -9.16
N PHE A 21 -0.05 11.39 -8.99
CA PHE A 21 0.53 10.06 -8.88
C PHE A 21 -0.12 9.12 -9.89
N ASP A 22 0.68 8.27 -10.52
CA ASP A 22 0.17 7.22 -11.40
C ASP A 22 -0.29 6.03 -10.55
N LEU A 23 -1.61 5.80 -10.55
CA LEU A 23 -2.27 4.70 -9.84
C LEU A 23 -3.14 3.87 -10.80
N ARG A 24 -2.72 3.74 -12.07
CA ARG A 24 -3.49 3.06 -13.13
C ARG A 24 -4.14 1.75 -12.69
N GLU A 25 -3.39 0.87 -12.02
CA GLU A 25 -3.90 -0.45 -11.62
C GLU A 25 -5.03 -0.37 -10.58
N SER A 26 -4.92 0.51 -9.58
CA SER A 26 -6.00 0.70 -8.60
C SER A 26 -7.20 1.41 -9.21
N MET A 27 -6.96 2.42 -10.05
CA MET A 27 -8.00 3.18 -10.73
C MET A 27 -8.84 2.32 -11.69
N ARG A 28 -8.24 1.30 -12.33
CA ARG A 28 -8.98 0.31 -13.14
C ARG A 28 -10.03 -0.47 -12.33
N ASN A 29 -9.83 -0.60 -11.02
CA ASN A 29 -10.78 -1.18 -10.08
C ASN A 29 -11.50 -0.12 -9.21
N GLY A 30 -11.49 1.15 -9.63
CA GLY A 30 -12.20 2.24 -8.95
C GLY A 30 -11.50 2.82 -7.71
N GLY A 31 -10.25 2.47 -7.45
CA GLY A 31 -9.48 2.96 -6.30
C GLY A 31 -8.61 4.16 -6.64
N GLY A 32 -9.01 5.36 -6.21
CA GLY A 32 -8.17 6.57 -6.28
C GLY A 32 -7.24 6.72 -5.07
N PRO A 33 -6.41 7.80 -5.03
CA PRO A 33 -5.48 8.05 -3.92
C PRO A 33 -6.13 8.02 -2.53
N ALA A 34 -7.35 8.53 -2.40
CA ALA A 34 -8.07 8.56 -1.13
C ALA A 34 -8.59 7.17 -0.71
N CYS A 35 -8.83 6.26 -1.65
CA CYS A 35 -9.34 4.91 -1.39
C CYS A 35 -8.28 3.98 -0.82
N LEU A 36 -6.99 4.25 -1.10
CA LEU A 36 -5.86 3.43 -0.67
C LEU A 36 -5.33 3.80 0.73
N ARG A 37 -5.99 4.72 1.45
CA ARG A 37 -5.47 5.21 2.74
C ARG A 37 -6.55 5.48 3.78
N LEU A 38 -6.28 5.01 4.99
CA LEU A 38 -7.05 5.34 6.20
C LEU A 38 -6.40 6.52 6.93
N ARG A 39 -7.17 7.59 7.19
CA ARG A 39 -6.69 8.70 8.02
C ARG A 39 -6.99 8.40 9.48
N VAL A 40 -5.96 8.42 10.32
CA VAL A 40 -6.07 8.24 11.76
C VAL A 40 -5.33 9.40 12.42
N ALA A 41 -6.04 10.23 13.17
CA ALA A 41 -5.43 11.29 13.97
C ALA A 41 -4.93 10.69 15.28
N LEU A 42 -3.67 10.96 15.63
CA LEU A 42 -3.01 10.42 16.81
C LEU A 42 -2.28 11.54 17.54
N ASN A 43 -2.35 11.55 18.87
CA ASN A 43 -1.43 12.31 19.69
C ASN A 43 -0.08 11.58 19.80
N GLU A 44 0.92 12.20 20.44
CA GLU A 44 2.26 11.60 20.53
C GLU A 44 2.30 10.26 21.29
N GLN A 45 1.49 10.12 22.34
CA GLN A 45 1.43 8.90 23.13
C GLN A 45 0.83 7.76 22.30
N GLU A 46 -0.25 8.03 21.58
CA GLU A 46 -0.90 7.09 20.69
C GLU A 46 0.02 6.70 19.53
N LEU A 47 0.75 7.67 18.94
CA LEU A 47 1.73 7.42 17.90
C LEU A 47 2.86 6.49 18.38
N ARG A 48 3.36 6.69 19.62
CA ARG A 48 4.36 5.82 20.24
C ARG A 48 3.84 4.40 20.52
N ALA A 49 2.53 4.22 20.61
CA ALA A 49 1.90 2.92 20.83
C ALA A 49 1.64 2.15 19.51
N VAL A 50 1.72 2.81 18.35
CA VAL A 50 1.64 2.14 17.05
C VAL A 50 2.82 1.18 16.89
N ASN A 51 2.59 0.01 16.27
CA ASN A 51 3.68 -0.89 15.89
C ASN A 51 4.70 -0.13 15.02
N PRO A 52 5.94 0.13 15.50
CA PRO A 52 6.88 0.96 14.77
C PRO A 52 7.32 0.34 13.44
N ARG A 53 7.14 -0.97 13.25
CA ARG A 53 7.52 -1.68 12.01
C ARG A 53 6.58 -1.43 10.84
N VAL A 54 5.41 -0.83 11.07
CA VAL A 54 4.51 -0.41 9.97
C VAL A 54 4.67 1.07 9.59
N MET A 55 5.50 1.82 10.32
CA MET A 55 5.73 3.23 10.06
C MET A 55 6.69 3.39 8.89
N MET A 56 6.23 4.05 7.82
CA MET A 56 7.00 4.21 6.59
C MET A 56 8.30 4.99 6.82
N ASN A 57 9.39 4.47 6.26
CA ASN A 57 10.72 5.07 6.21
C ASN A 57 11.51 4.44 5.05
N ASP A 58 12.69 4.97 4.71
CA ASP A 58 13.48 4.51 3.57
C ASP A 58 13.83 3.01 3.62
N ARG A 59 14.11 2.49 4.83
CA ARG A 59 14.41 1.07 5.03
C ARG A 59 13.19 0.22 4.74
N LEU A 60 12.03 0.55 5.33
CA LEU A 60 10.81 -0.21 5.11
C LEU A 60 10.38 -0.13 3.65
N PHE A 61 10.51 1.04 3.01
CA PHE A 61 10.23 1.22 1.60
C PHE A 61 11.08 0.28 0.74
N ALA A 62 12.41 0.26 0.93
CA ALA A 62 13.30 -0.63 0.18
C ALA A 62 12.96 -2.12 0.41
N THR A 63 12.76 -2.51 1.68
CA THR A 63 12.40 -3.89 2.03
C THR A 63 11.07 -4.33 1.40
N LEU A 64 10.06 -3.47 1.37
CA LEU A 64 8.78 -3.80 0.75
C LEU A 64 8.91 -3.91 -0.78
N ASN A 65 9.72 -3.09 -1.43
CA ASN A 65 9.97 -3.24 -2.87
C ASN A 65 10.69 -4.55 -3.19
N GLU A 66 11.74 -4.91 -2.44
CA GLU A 66 12.42 -6.20 -2.61
C GLU A 66 11.49 -7.40 -2.37
N TRP A 67 10.57 -7.27 -1.40
CA TRP A 67 9.55 -8.28 -1.14
C TRP A 67 8.55 -8.38 -2.30
N VAL A 68 8.12 -7.26 -2.88
CA VAL A 68 7.27 -7.24 -4.08
C VAL A 68 7.99 -7.92 -5.25
N ASP A 69 9.23 -7.50 -5.56
CA ASP A 69 10.02 -8.04 -6.67
C ASP A 69 10.24 -9.56 -6.57
N ARG A 70 10.31 -10.09 -5.34
CA ARG A 70 10.48 -11.52 -5.10
C ARG A 70 9.19 -12.34 -5.29
N HIS A 71 8.04 -11.77 -4.96
CA HIS A 71 6.80 -12.54 -4.78
C HIS A 71 5.69 -12.22 -5.77
N TYR A 72 5.72 -11.06 -6.43
CA TYR A 72 4.65 -10.62 -7.31
C TYR A 72 4.95 -11.01 -8.76
N ARG A 73 3.92 -11.50 -9.46
CA ARG A 73 3.98 -11.74 -10.90
C ARG A 73 3.72 -10.44 -11.64
N ASP A 74 4.42 -10.21 -12.75
CA ASP A 74 4.19 -9.05 -13.63
C ASP A 74 2.87 -9.12 -14.41
N ARG A 75 2.25 -10.32 -14.45
CA ARG A 75 0.96 -10.57 -15.09
C ARG A 75 0.17 -11.60 -14.29
N LEU A 76 -1.12 -11.33 -14.14
CA LEU A 76 -2.08 -12.25 -13.53
C LEU A 76 -3.41 -12.16 -14.29
N THR A 77 -4.00 -13.30 -14.58
CA THR A 77 -5.33 -13.46 -15.19
C THR A 77 -6.23 -14.29 -14.28
N GLN A 78 -7.51 -14.37 -14.62
CA GLN A 78 -8.46 -15.17 -13.83
C GLN A 78 -8.11 -16.67 -13.83
N ASP A 79 -7.60 -17.20 -14.95
CA ASP A 79 -7.26 -18.61 -15.08
C ASP A 79 -6.07 -18.99 -14.20
N ASP A 80 -5.15 -18.05 -13.98
CA ASP A 80 -3.99 -18.23 -13.09
C ASP A 80 -4.40 -18.43 -11.62
N LEU A 81 -5.63 -18.05 -11.23
CA LEU A 81 -6.13 -18.27 -9.88
C LEU A 81 -6.31 -19.76 -9.54
N ALA A 82 -6.39 -20.62 -10.57
CA ALA A 82 -6.46 -22.07 -10.40
C ALA A 82 -5.07 -22.72 -10.21
N ASP A 83 -3.97 -21.97 -10.42
CA ASP A 83 -2.61 -22.47 -10.28
C ASP A 83 -2.27 -22.72 -8.80
N PRO A 84 -2.02 -23.98 -8.38
CA PRO A 84 -1.65 -24.26 -7.00
C PRO A 84 -0.31 -23.63 -6.59
N LEU A 85 0.56 -23.27 -7.55
CA LEU A 85 1.80 -22.57 -7.24
C LEU A 85 1.52 -21.15 -6.74
N LEU A 86 0.55 -20.44 -7.32
CA LEU A 86 0.15 -19.10 -6.88
C LEU A 86 -0.28 -19.10 -5.40
N LEU A 87 -0.99 -20.15 -4.96
CA LEU A 87 -1.38 -20.30 -3.56
C LEU A 87 -0.17 -20.45 -2.63
N ARG A 88 0.85 -21.22 -3.05
CA ARG A 88 2.07 -21.42 -2.26
C ARG A 88 2.88 -20.12 -2.18
N GLU A 89 3.10 -19.47 -3.32
CA GLU A 89 3.76 -18.17 -3.44
C GLU A 89 3.09 -17.14 -2.52
N GLY A 90 1.76 -17.06 -2.54
CA GLY A 90 0.99 -16.14 -1.70
C GLY A 90 1.14 -16.40 -0.20
N ARG A 91 1.16 -17.67 0.23
CA ARG A 91 1.36 -18.02 1.65
C ARG A 91 2.78 -17.68 2.11
N GLU A 92 3.78 -18.03 1.31
CA GLU A 92 5.19 -17.70 1.60
C GLU A 92 5.42 -16.19 1.65
N ALA A 93 4.81 -15.45 0.72
CA ALA A 93 4.86 -13.99 0.69
C ALA A 93 4.24 -13.38 1.96
N LEU A 94 3.06 -13.86 2.38
CA LEU A 94 2.39 -13.38 3.59
C LEU A 94 3.15 -13.73 4.87
N ASP A 95 3.77 -14.90 4.95
CA ASP A 95 4.65 -15.27 6.07
C ASP A 95 5.88 -14.35 6.17
N ALA A 96 6.51 -14.07 5.04
CA ALA A 96 7.62 -13.12 4.99
C ALA A 96 7.17 -11.72 5.41
N LEU A 97 6.00 -11.27 4.95
CA LEU A 97 5.47 -9.95 5.26
C LEU A 97 5.10 -9.78 6.73
N THR A 98 4.46 -10.77 7.37
CA THR A 98 4.17 -10.68 8.81
C THR A 98 5.45 -10.65 9.66
N SER A 99 6.52 -11.30 9.20
CA SER A 99 7.84 -11.22 9.83
C SER A 99 8.48 -9.83 9.67
N ILE A 100 8.47 -9.27 8.45
CA ILE A 100 8.95 -7.90 8.15
C ILE A 100 8.24 -6.89 9.05
N LEU A 101 6.91 -6.97 9.10
CA LEU A 101 6.07 -6.03 9.84
C LEU A 101 5.92 -6.37 11.34
N GLY A 102 6.49 -7.49 11.79
CA GLY A 102 6.41 -7.96 13.19
C GLY A 102 5.00 -8.14 13.71
N LEU A 103 4.10 -8.71 12.89
CA LEU A 103 2.69 -8.89 13.22
C LEU A 103 2.38 -10.22 13.91
N GLY A 104 3.30 -11.19 13.83
CA GLY A 104 3.05 -12.56 14.27
C GLY A 104 2.06 -13.30 13.36
N ALA A 105 1.44 -14.37 13.88
CA ALA A 105 0.52 -15.23 13.14
C ALA A 105 -0.91 -14.64 13.05
N ILE A 106 -1.08 -13.63 12.19
CA ILE A 106 -2.37 -12.95 12.00
C ILE A 106 -3.25 -13.61 10.94
N TYR A 107 -2.66 -14.35 9.99
CA TYR A 107 -3.41 -15.02 8.94
C TYR A 107 -3.86 -16.42 9.39
N PRO A 108 -5.06 -16.89 8.98
CA PRO A 108 -5.58 -18.20 9.40
C PRO A 108 -4.67 -19.39 9.06
N PHE A 109 -3.91 -19.34 7.96
CA PHE A 109 -3.03 -20.44 7.55
C PHE A 109 -1.75 -20.56 8.41
N GLN A 110 -1.46 -19.57 9.25
CA GLN A 110 -0.29 -19.52 10.14
C GLN A 110 -0.56 -20.16 11.51
N ARG A 111 -1.76 -20.73 11.72
CA ARG A 111 -2.22 -21.30 12.97
C ARG A 111 -2.36 -22.81 12.89
#